data_AF-A0AAF1B9S0-F1
#
_entry.id   AF-A0AAF1B9S0-F1
#
_cell.length_a   1.000
_cell.length_b   1.000
_cell.length_c   1.000
_cell.angle_alpha   90.00
_cell.angle_beta   90.00
_cell.angle_gamma   90.00
#
_symmetry.space_group_name_H-M   'P 1'
#
loop_
_entity.id
_entity.type
_entity.pdbx_description
1 polymer ?
#
loop_
_entity_poly.entity_id
_entity_poly.type
_entity_poly.pdbx_seq_one_letter_code
_entity_poly.pdbx_strand_id
1 'polypeptide(L)'
;MCRIALAKFIMKDEQAFRCVEGEGFGELLQELQPMFVIPSRVTIARDVHDLYFRKRAKMMEVLTTASQRVCLTTDCWTSLRQMAYMCLTAHYIDSD
;
A
#
# COMPACT_ATOMS: atom_id res chain seq x y z
N MET A 1 3.80 -0.11 17.42
CA MET A 1 2.42 -0.35 16.95
C MET A 1 1.86 0.83 16.14
N CYS A 2 1.99 2.07 16.62
CA CYS A 2 1.48 3.27 15.93
C CYS A 2 2.05 3.49 14.51
N ARG A 3 3.33 3.18 14.26
CA ARG A 3 3.95 3.34 12.94
C ARG A 3 3.33 2.45 11.85
N ILE A 4 3.01 1.20 12.19
CA ILE A 4 2.32 0.28 11.26
C ILE A 4 0.87 0.70 11.05
N ALA A 5 0.21 1.25 12.07
CA ALA A 5 -1.13 1.83 11.92
C ALA A 5 -1.10 3.04 10.97
N LEU A 6 -0.09 3.90 11.08
CA LEU A 6 0.13 5.02 10.16
C LEU A 6 0.38 4.54 8.72
N ALA A 7 1.20 3.51 8.52
CA ALA A 7 1.41 2.92 7.21
C ALA A 7 0.09 2.34 6.63
N LYS A 8 -0.74 1.71 7.46
CA LYS A 8 -2.07 1.22 7.07
C LYS A 8 -3.03 2.35 6.71
N PHE A 9 -3.04 3.46 7.46
CA PHE A 9 -3.80 4.66 7.12
C PHE A 9 -3.41 5.18 5.74
N ILE A 10 -2.11 5.34 5.48
CA ILE A 10 -1.61 5.80 4.18
C ILE A 10 -2.05 4.88 3.04
N MET A 11 -1.93 3.56 3.21
CA MET A 11 -2.34 2.60 2.18
C MET A 11 -3.84 2.59 1.95
N LYS A 12 -4.64 2.64 3.02
CA LYS A 12 -6.09 2.50 2.96
C LYS A 12 -6.76 3.74 2.38
N ASP A 13 -6.22 4.91 2.71
CA ASP A 13 -6.77 6.21 2.35
C ASP A 13 -5.99 6.86 1.19
N GLU A 14 -5.10 6.09 0.55
CA GLU A 14 -4.27 6.47 -0.61
C GLU A 14 -3.54 7.81 -0.44
N GLN A 15 -3.06 8.08 0.78
CA GLN A 15 -2.40 9.33 1.09
C GLN A 15 -0.99 9.38 0.51
N ALA A 16 -0.55 10.58 0.09
CA ALA A 16 0.85 10.77 -0.28
C ALA A 16 1.75 10.52 0.94
N PHE A 17 2.88 9.82 0.78
CA PHE A 17 3.82 9.57 1.89
C PHE A 17 4.32 10.85 2.57
N ARG A 18 4.30 11.97 1.86
CA ARG A 18 4.67 13.29 2.38
C ARG A 18 3.69 13.82 3.43
N CYS A 19 2.48 13.26 3.55
CA CYS A 19 1.49 13.72 4.53
C CYS A 19 2.04 13.71 5.96
N VAL A 20 2.92 12.76 6.29
CA VAL A 20 3.53 12.63 7.63
C VAL A 20 4.49 13.77 7.97
N GLU A 21 4.92 14.54 6.99
CA GLU A 21 5.83 15.69 7.15
C GLU A 21 5.07 17.03 7.13
N GLY A 22 3.73 16.99 7.06
CA GLY A 22 2.90 18.20 7.13
C GLY A 22 2.79 18.72 8.56
N GLU A 23 2.88 20.03 8.71
CA GLU A 23 2.81 20.72 10.01
C GLU A 23 1.52 20.37 10.78
N GLY A 24 0.35 20.58 10.17
CA GLY A 24 -0.93 20.28 10.83
C GLY A 24 -1.14 18.79 11.14
N PHE A 25 -0.53 17.88 10.38
CA PHE A 25 -0.53 16.45 10.73
C PHE A 25 0.34 16.19 11.96
N GLY A 26 1.48 16.89 12.05
CA GLY A 26 2.36 16.86 13.20
C GLY A 26 1.69 17.37 14.48
N GLU A 27 1.04 18.53 14.40
CA GLU A 27 0.27 19.11 15.50
C GLU A 27 -0.83 18.16 15.98
N LEU A 28 -1.63 17.60 15.07
CA LEU A 28 -2.67 16.64 15.40
C LEU A 28 -2.11 15.42 16.14
N LEU A 29 -1.00 14.85 15.67
CA LEU A 29 -0.40 13.69 16.33
C LEU A 29 0.25 14.03 17.67
N GLN A 30 0.78 15.24 17.83
CA GLN A 30 1.29 15.69 19.13
C GLN A 30 0.17 15.79 20.17
N GLU A 31 -1.03 16.26 19.78
CA GLU A 31 -2.19 16.29 20.67
C GLU A 31 -2.71 14.89 21.00
N LEU A 32 -2.81 14.01 20.00
CA LEU A 32 -3.36 12.66 20.17
C LEU A 32 -2.39 11.69 20.85
N GLN A 33 -1.10 11.78 20.56
CA GLN A 33 -0.06 10.93 21.12
C GLN A 33 1.30 11.65 21.16
N PRO A 34 1.57 12.47 22.20
CA PRO A 34 2.78 13.29 22.31
C PRO A 34 4.10 12.50 22.25
N MET A 35 4.09 11.24 22.69
CA MET A 35 5.29 10.39 22.74
C MET A 35 5.58 9.71 21.39
N PHE A 36 4.72 9.85 20.39
CA PHE A 36 4.93 9.23 19.09
C PHE A 36 5.89 10.06 18.24
N VAL A 37 7.07 9.52 17.98
CA VAL A 37 8.03 10.10 17.04
C VAL A 37 7.53 9.87 15.62
N ILE A 38 7.17 10.96 14.95
CA ILE A 38 6.65 10.93 13.59
C ILE A 38 7.77 10.49 12.63
N PRO A 39 7.57 9.40 11.86
CA PRO A 39 8.57 8.92 10.92
C PRO A 39 8.69 9.85 9.71
N SER A 40 9.84 9.86 9.06
CA SER A 40 10.00 10.53 7.76
C SER A 40 9.21 9.84 6.65
N ARG A 41 8.94 10.55 5.55
CA ARG A 41 8.27 9.98 4.36
C ARG A 41 9.00 8.76 3.79
N VAL A 42 10.33 8.71 3.95
CA VAL A 42 11.16 7.58 3.47
C VAL A 42 10.95 6.36 4.36
N THR A 43 10.89 6.58 5.68
CA THR A 43 10.65 5.50 6.64
C THR A 43 9.26 4.90 6.45
N ILE A 44 8.24 5.75 6.30
CA ILE A 44 6.88 5.27 6.11
C ILE A 44 6.68 4.57 4.76
N ALA A 45 7.36 5.04 3.69
CA ALA A 45 7.35 4.35 2.41
C ALA A 45 7.95 2.93 2.50
N ARG A 46 9.03 2.76 3.28
CA ARG A 46 9.60 1.41 3.55
C ARG A 46 8.62 0.53 4.32
N ASP A 47 7.96 1.07 5.35
CA ASP A 47 6.97 0.29 6.10
C ASP A 47 5.79 -0.15 5.22
N VAL A 48 5.30 0.73 4.35
CA VAL A 48 4.24 0.43 3.37
C VAL A 48 4.71 -0.67 2.40
N HIS A 49 5.93 -0.55 1.88
CA HIS A 49 6.53 -1.54 1.00
C HIS A 49 6.64 -2.91 1.69
N ASP A 50 7.13 -2.97 2.92
CA ASP A 50 7.24 -4.23 3.68
C ASP A 50 5.87 -4.87 3.94
N LEU A 51 4.84 -4.06 4.21
CA LEU A 51 3.47 -4.55 4.36
C LEU A 51 2.92 -5.11 3.04
N TYR A 52 3.20 -4.45 1.91
CA TYR A 52 2.88 -4.97 0.59
C TYR A 52 3.54 -6.33 0.35
N PHE A 53 4.85 -6.47 0.59
CA PHE A 53 5.55 -7.73 0.34
C PHE A 53 4.99 -8.89 1.17
N ARG A 54 4.66 -8.66 2.44
CA ARG A 54 4.02 -9.67 3.29
C ARG A 54 2.63 -10.06 2.75
N LYS A 55 1.82 -9.07 2.34
CA LYS A 55 0.48 -9.34 1.81
C LYS A 55 0.53 -10.05 0.45
N ARG A 56 1.48 -9.67 -0.41
CA ARG A 56 1.76 -10.31 -1.69
C ARG A 56 2.18 -11.76 -1.49
N ALA A 57 3.09 -12.05 -0.55
CA ALA A 57 3.53 -13.41 -0.27
C ALA A 57 2.35 -14.31 0.15
N LYS A 58 1.50 -13.81 1.07
CA LYS A 58 0.28 -14.52 1.47
C LYS A 58 -0.69 -14.73 0.31
N MET A 59 -0.87 -13.72 -0.56
CA MET A 59 -1.73 -13.85 -1.74
C MET A 59 -1.19 -14.90 -2.72
N MET A 60 0.13 -14.92 -2.95
CA MET A 60 0.75 -15.94 -3.81
C MET A 60 0.60 -17.35 -3.23
N GLU A 61 0.71 -17.51 -1.91
CA GLU A 61 0.45 -18.78 -1.24
C GLU A 61 -0.99 -19.26 -1.49
N VAL A 62 -1.98 -18.38 -1.38
CA VAL A 62 -3.39 -18.69 -1.69
C VAL A 62 -3.54 -19.11 -3.16
N LEU A 63 -3.01 -18.31 -4.10
CA LEU A 63 -3.14 -18.56 -5.53
C LEU A 63 -2.40 -19.82 -6.01
N THR A 64 -1.37 -20.26 -5.30
CA THR A 64 -0.57 -21.45 -5.66
C THR A 64 -1.06 -22.72 -4.98
N THR A 65 -1.63 -22.61 -3.79
CA THR A 65 -2.16 -23.74 -3.03
C THR A 65 -3.59 -24.08 -3.43
N ALA A 66 -4.39 -23.07 -3.78
CA ALA A 66 -5.74 -23.29 -4.26
C ALA A 66 -5.70 -23.85 -5.69
N SER A 67 -6.39 -24.96 -5.94
CA SER A 67 -6.61 -25.50 -7.30
C SER A 67 -7.62 -24.68 -8.12
N GLN A 68 -7.57 -23.35 -7.97
CA GLN A 68 -8.50 -22.40 -8.57
C GLN A 68 -7.96 -21.88 -9.90
N ARG A 69 -8.87 -21.58 -10.83
CA ARG A 69 -8.48 -20.95 -12.11
C ARG A 69 -8.21 -19.47 -11.85
N VAL A 70 -7.10 -18.99 -12.42
CA VAL A 70 -6.76 -17.56 -12.43
C VAL A 70 -6.91 -17.04 -13.85
N CYS A 71 -7.69 -15.96 -14.02
CA CYS A 71 -7.79 -15.22 -15.27
C CYS A 71 -6.98 -13.93 -15.16
N LEU A 72 -6.21 -13.60 -16.20
CA LEU A 72 -5.42 -12.38 -16.24
C LEU A 72 -6.01 -11.41 -17.27
N THR A 73 -6.20 -10.16 -16.87
CA THR A 73 -6.55 -9.07 -17.80
C THR A 73 -5.42 -8.05 -17.82
N THR A 74 -5.08 -7.59 -19.02
CA THR A 74 -4.07 -6.57 -19.20
C THR A 74 -4.75 -5.29 -19.69
N ASP A 75 -4.48 -4.18 -19.00
CA ASP A 75 -4.86 -2.84 -19.45
C ASP A 75 -3.59 -2.08 -19.85
N CYS A 76 -3.58 -1.53 -21.07
CA CYS A 76 -2.43 -0.84 -21.65
C CYS A 76 -2.85 0.55 -22.09
N TRP A 77 -2.13 1.58 -21.64
CA TRP A 77 -2.39 2.96 -22.03
C TRP A 77 -1.11 3.75 -22.21
N THR A 78 -1.17 4.81 -23.01
CA THR A 78 -0.08 5.78 -23.17
C THR A 78 -0.49 7.09 -22.49
N SER A 79 0.36 7.58 -21.58
CA SER A 79 0.14 8.86 -20.91
C SER A 79 0.32 10.05 -21.87
N LEU A 80 -0.17 11.21 -21.45
CA LEU A 80 0.06 12.49 -22.15
C LEU A 80 1.54 12.82 -22.35
N ARG A 81 2.43 12.23 -21.55
CA ARG A 81 3.89 12.39 -21.66
C ARG A 81 4.54 11.33 -22.58
N GLN A 82 3.75 10.65 -23.41
CA GLN A 82 4.19 9.58 -24.32
C GLN A 82 4.86 8.38 -23.62
N MET A 83 4.61 8.20 -22.32
CA MET A 83 5.04 7.00 -21.58
C MET A 83 3.97 5.93 -21.67
N ALA A 84 4.35 4.72 -22.09
CA ALA A 84 3.48 3.55 -22.10
C ALA A 84 3.42 2.90 -20.71
N TYR A 85 2.23 2.50 -20.30
CA TYR A 85 1.93 1.80 -19.05
C TYR A 85 1.18 0.51 -19.36
N MET A 86 1.40 -0.49 -18.51
CA MET A 86 0.68 -1.76 -18.53
C MET A 86 0.30 -2.12 -17.10
N CYS A 87 -0.98 -2.35 -16.87
CA CYS A 87 -1.50 -2.94 -15.65
C CYS A 87 -1.89 -4.39 -15.92
N LEU A 88 -1.51 -5.29 -15.02
CA LEU A 88 -1.93 -6.68 -15.03
C LEU A 88 -2.80 -6.93 -13.80
N THR A 89 -4.05 -7.33 -14.02
CA THR A 89 -5.00 -7.68 -12.97
C THR A 89 -5.29 -9.18 -13.02
N ALA A 90 -5.16 -9.84 -11.87
CA ALA A 90 -5.51 -11.25 -11.70
C ALA A 90 -6.89 -11.37 -11.05
N HIS A 91 -7.76 -12.18 -11.67
CA HIS A 91 -9.10 -12.50 -11.21
C HIS A 91 -9.14 -13.98 -10.83
N TYR A 92 -9.69 -14.28 -9.65
CA TYR A 92 -9.88 -15.64 -9.16
C TYR A 92 -11.16 -15.70 -8.34
N ILE A 93 -11.70 -16.91 -8.16
CA ILE A 93 -12.87 -17.18 -7.31
C ILE A 93 -12.34 -17.93 -6.09
N ASP A 94 -12.54 -17.39 -4.89
CA ASP A 94 -12.17 -18.02 -3.62
C ASP A 94 -13.19 -19.11 -3.22
N SER A 95 -12.98 -19.70 -2.03
CA SER A 95 -13.79 -20.82 -1.54
C SER A 95 -14.98 -20.40 -0.67
N ASP A 96 -15.12 -19.10 -0.39
CA ASP A 96 -16.17 -18.51 0.44
C ASP A 96 -17.39 -18.12 -0.42
#